data_AF-S4PM67-F1
#
_entry.id   AF-S4PM67-F1
#
_cell.length_a   1.000
_cell.length_b   1.000
_cell.length_c   1.000
_cell.angle_alpha   90.00
_cell.angle_beta   90.00
_cell.angle_gamma   90.00
#
_symmetry.space_group_name_H-M   'P 1'
#
loop_
_entity.id
_entity.type
_entity.pdbx_description
1 polymer ?
#
loop_
_entity_poly.entity_id
_entity_poly.type
_entity_poly.pdbx_seq_one_letter_code
_entity_poly.pdbx_strand_id
1 'polypeptide(L)'
;MDKSQLIDELTCLLKNKESHLPDDQLESRQPKLYKELSSIFVDIPQGKYGTRAHTIMLLSKSGHMDLIEISMQSPIDPEKPHWEKSAFQFDLIK
;
A
#
# COMPACT_ATOMS: atom_id res chain seq x y z
N MET A 1 12.63 18.58 2.50
CA MET A 1 12.33 17.14 2.67
C MET A 1 13.02 16.42 1.55
N ASP A 2 13.82 15.41 1.88
CA ASP A 2 14.50 14.59 0.87
C ASP A 2 13.49 13.64 0.19
N LYS A 3 13.73 13.27 -1.08
CA LYS A 3 12.84 12.38 -1.83
C LYS A 3 12.78 11.00 -1.17
N SER A 4 13.90 10.50 -0.66
CA SER A 4 13.94 9.20 0.03
C SER A 4 13.07 9.22 1.29
N GLN A 5 13.18 10.29 2.08
CA GLN A 5 12.37 10.50 3.27
C GLN A 5 10.87 10.53 2.93
N LEU A 6 10.47 11.24 1.87
CA LEU A 6 9.08 11.25 1.42
C LEU A 6 8.59 9.84 1.03
N ILE A 7 9.39 9.08 0.29
CA ILE A 7 9.05 7.71 -0.10
C ILE A 7 8.87 6.83 1.13
N ASP A 8 9.72 6.97 2.14
CA ASP A 8 9.65 6.18 3.37
C ASP A 8 8.43 6.57 4.22
N GLU A 9 8.12 7.85 4.34
CA GLU A 9 6.91 8.34 5.03
C GLU A 9 5.63 7.86 4.33
N LEU A 10 5.58 7.93 3.00
CA LEU A 10 4.46 7.38 2.21
C LEU A 10 4.37 5.86 2.36
N THR A 11 5.49 5.15 2.37
CA THR A 11 5.52 3.71 2.59
C THR A 11 4.98 3.36 3.98
N CYS A 12 5.33 4.15 5.00
CA CYS A 12 4.83 3.98 6.36
C CYS A 12 3.31 4.20 6.43
N LEU A 13 2.81 5.27 5.80
CA LEU A 13 1.37 5.53 5.67
C LEU A 13 0.64 4.35 5.01
N LEU A 14 1.17 3.84 3.90
CA LEU A 14 0.59 2.72 3.15
C LEU A 14 0.60 1.39 3.93
N LYS A 15 1.48 1.26 4.92
CA LYS A 15 1.57 0.10 5.82
C LYS A 15 0.85 0.33 7.15
N ASN A 16 0.12 1.43 7.31
CA ASN A 16 -0.59 1.74 8.55
C ASN A 16 -1.77 0.75 8.77
N LYS A 17 -1.75 0.08 9.93
CA LYS A 17 -2.77 -0.89 10.38
C LYS A 17 -3.82 -0.28 11.32
N GLU A 18 -3.74 1.02 11.58
CA GLU A 18 -4.70 1.73 12.42
C GLU A 18 -6.11 1.65 11.83
N SER A 19 -7.07 1.28 12.68
CA SER A 19 -8.49 1.19 12.36
C SER A 19 -9.13 2.57 12.45
N HIS A 20 -9.86 2.97 11.41
CA HIS A 20 -10.49 4.28 11.29
C HIS A 20 -12.02 4.14 11.35
N LEU A 21 -12.53 3.72 12.50
CA LEU A 21 -13.96 3.65 12.78
C LEU A 21 -14.43 4.86 13.61
N PRO A 22 -15.69 5.29 13.51
CA PRO A 22 -16.76 4.69 12.69
C PRO A 22 -16.63 5.01 11.20
N ASP A 23 -17.07 4.08 10.35
CA ASP A 23 -17.21 4.26 8.89
C ASP A 23 -18.54 3.65 8.44
N ASP A 24 -19.57 4.51 8.37
CA ASP A 24 -20.93 4.10 8.03
C ASP A 24 -21.03 3.50 6.61
N GLN A 25 -20.18 3.95 5.68
CA GLN A 25 -20.18 3.42 4.31
C GLN A 25 -19.59 2.01 4.29
N LEU A 26 -18.48 1.78 5.01
CA LEU A 26 -17.87 0.47 5.12
C LEU A 26 -18.77 -0.51 5.88
N GLU A 27 -19.38 -0.07 6.99
CA GLU A 27 -20.32 -0.88 7.77
C GLU A 27 -21.57 -1.26 6.96
N SER A 28 -22.12 -0.33 6.16
CA SER A 28 -23.24 -0.63 5.27
C SER A 28 -22.86 -1.61 4.15
N ARG A 29 -21.65 -1.53 3.60
CA ARG A 29 -21.21 -2.37 2.47
C ARG A 29 -20.73 -3.76 2.90
N GLN A 30 -20.07 -3.85 4.05
CA GLN A 30 -19.43 -5.05 4.56
C GLN A 30 -19.72 -5.24 6.07
N PRO A 31 -20.99 -5.38 6.48
CA PRO A 31 -21.37 -5.40 7.89
C PRO A 31 -20.72 -6.52 8.71
N LYS A 32 -20.22 -7.57 8.06
CA LYS A 32 -19.53 -8.70 8.72
C LYS A 32 -18.02 -8.52 8.86
N LEU A 33 -17.40 -7.65 8.04
CA LEU A 33 -15.94 -7.55 7.90
C LEU A 33 -15.44 -6.09 8.02
N TYR A 34 -16.31 -5.13 8.26
CA TYR A 34 -15.96 -3.71 8.23
C TYR A 34 -14.85 -3.36 9.22
N LYS A 35 -14.77 -4.05 10.36
CA LYS A 35 -13.72 -3.83 11.36
C LYS A 35 -12.36 -4.24 10.81
N GLU A 36 -12.27 -5.39 10.17
CA GLU A 36 -11.06 -5.93 9.58
C GLU A 36 -10.61 -5.17 8.31
N LEU A 37 -11.55 -4.48 7.65
CA LEU A 37 -11.32 -3.67 6.45
C LEU A 37 -11.07 -2.18 6.73
N SER A 38 -11.06 -1.77 8.00
CA SER A 38 -11.06 -0.35 8.41
C SER A 38 -9.68 0.31 8.47
N SER A 39 -8.64 -0.30 7.91
CA SER A 39 -7.27 0.20 7.88
C SER A 39 -6.75 0.35 6.45
N ILE A 40 -5.69 1.15 6.27
CA ILE A 40 -5.02 1.29 4.96
C ILE A 40 -4.34 -0.03 4.58
N PHE A 41 -3.63 -0.63 5.53
CA PHE A 41 -3.05 -1.96 5.37
C PHE A 41 -3.99 -3.00 5.96
N VAL A 42 -4.64 -3.76 5.09
CA VAL A 42 -5.56 -4.84 5.47
C VAL A 42 -4.79 -6.15 5.57
N ASP A 43 -5.02 -6.89 6.64
CA ASP A 43 -4.37 -8.16 6.94
C ASP A 43 -5.36 -9.10 7.61
N ILE A 44 -5.95 -10.03 6.84
CA ILE A 44 -6.98 -10.97 7.30
C ILE A 44 -6.49 -12.41 7.01
N PRO A 45 -5.65 -12.98 7.91
CA PRO A 45 -5.05 -14.29 7.71
C PRO A 45 -6.08 -15.42 7.51
N GLN A 46 -7.19 -15.38 8.26
CA GLN A 46 -8.24 -16.41 8.20
C GLN A 46 -8.90 -16.47 6.80
N GLY A 47 -8.95 -15.34 6.10
CA GLY A 47 -9.51 -15.22 4.75
C GLY A 47 -8.47 -15.32 3.63
N LYS A 48 -7.17 -15.48 3.96
CA LYS A 48 -6.05 -15.32 3.02
C LYS A 48 -6.16 -14.03 2.19
N TYR A 49 -6.73 -12.99 2.80
CA TYR A 49 -7.05 -11.72 2.18
C TYR A 49 -6.28 -10.60 2.86
N GLY A 50 -5.79 -9.65 2.08
CA GLY A 50 -5.04 -8.53 2.59
C GLY A 50 -4.28 -7.80 1.49
N THR A 51 -3.63 -6.72 1.89
CA THR A 51 -2.81 -5.90 1.01
C THR A 51 -1.57 -6.68 0.57
N ARG A 52 -1.37 -6.82 -0.75
CA ARG A 52 -0.24 -7.57 -1.34
C ARG A 52 0.75 -6.72 -2.11
N ALA A 53 0.38 -5.47 -2.41
CA ALA A 53 1.21 -4.55 -3.16
C ALA A 53 0.91 -3.10 -2.77
N HIS A 54 1.91 -2.26 -2.94
CA HIS A 54 1.86 -0.82 -2.81
C HIS A 54 2.59 -0.20 -3.99
N THR A 55 2.03 0.87 -4.54
CA THR A 55 2.63 1.62 -5.65
C THR A 55 2.68 3.09 -5.27
N ILE A 56 3.86 3.69 -5.37
CA ILE A 56 4.08 5.13 -5.19
C ILE A 56 4.55 5.68 -6.52
N MET A 57 3.85 6.71 -7.00
CA MET A 57 4.19 7.44 -8.22
C MET A 57 4.48 8.90 -7.88
N LEU A 58 5.71 9.34 -8.10
CA LEU A 58 6.10 10.74 -7.94
C LEU A 58 6.34 11.36 -9.30
N LEU A 59 5.47 12.28 -9.70
CA LEU A 59 5.60 13.03 -10.95
C LEU A 59 6.12 14.43 -10.67
N SER A 60 7.24 14.79 -11.29
CA SER A 60 7.80 16.14 -11.23
C SER A 60 7.12 17.08 -12.23
N LYS A 61 7.32 18.39 -12.04
CA LYS A 61 6.88 19.41 -13.01
C LYS A 61 7.49 19.23 -14.40
N SER A 62 8.70 18.66 -14.50
CA SER A 62 9.36 18.41 -15.80
C SER A 62 8.84 17.17 -16.52
N GLY A 63 7.91 16.43 -15.91
CA GLY A 63 7.44 15.16 -16.46
C GLY A 63 8.28 13.95 -16.06
N HIS A 64 9.25 14.11 -15.14
CA HIS A 64 10.02 12.98 -14.62
C HIS A 64 9.17 12.17 -13.65
N MET A 65 9.10 10.85 -13.85
CA MET A 65 8.38 9.90 -13.02
C MET A 65 9.35 9.02 -12.23
N ASP A 66 9.19 8.99 -10.90
CA ASP A 66 9.69 7.92 -10.04
C ASP A 66 8.54 6.99 -9.68
N LEU A 67 8.62 5.73 -10.10
CA LEU A 67 7.68 4.67 -9.76
C LEU A 67 8.35 3.71 -8.77
N ILE A 68 7.74 3.54 -7.60
CA ILE A 68 8.20 2.61 -6.58
C ILE A 68 7.10 1.58 -6.36
N GLU A 69 7.43 0.31 -6.57
CA GLU A 69 6.54 -0.82 -6.31
C GLU A 69 7.07 -1.62 -5.14
N ILE A 70 6.19 -1.95 -4.19
CA ILE A 70 6.50 -2.81 -3.05
C ILE A 70 5.47 -3.92 -3.03
N SER A 71 5.86 -5.15 -3.37
CA SER A 71 4.93 -6.26 -3.55
C SER A 71 5.38 -7.53 -2.85
N MET A 72 4.42 -8.34 -2.40
CA MET A 72 4.72 -9.68 -1.89
C MET A 72 5.23 -10.59 -3.01
N GLN A 73 6.36 -11.25 -2.78
CA GLN A 73 6.92 -12.22 -3.72
C GLN A 73 6.09 -13.51 -3.70
N SER A 74 5.81 -14.06 -4.88
CA SER A 74 5.17 -15.37 -5.01
C SER A 74 6.20 -16.51 -4.99
N PRO A 75 5.92 -17.65 -4.35
CA PRO A 75 4.69 -17.97 -3.61
C PRO A 75 4.60 -17.24 -2.25
N ILE A 76 3.39 -16.82 -1.88
CA ILE A 76 3.16 -16.05 -0.65
C ILE A 76 3.03 -17.00 0.55
N ASP A 77 3.91 -16.86 1.53
CA ASP A 77 3.74 -17.40 2.88
C ASP A 77 3.02 -16.36 3.75
N PRO A 78 1.76 -16.59 4.17
CA PRO A 78 1.00 -15.64 5.00
C PRO A 78 1.61 -15.37 6.37
N GLU A 79 2.36 -16.33 6.94
CA GLU A 79 2.99 -16.18 8.26
C GLU A 79 4.30 -15.37 8.16
N LYS A 80 4.96 -15.44 7.00
CA LYS A 80 6.24 -14.78 6.74
C LYS A 80 6.30 -14.22 5.31
N PRO A 81 5.52 -13.18 4.99
CA PRO A 81 5.49 -12.64 3.65
C PRO A 81 6.84 -11.99 3.31
N HIS A 82 7.44 -12.39 2.20
CA HIS A 82 8.61 -11.72 1.63
C HIS A 82 8.13 -10.55 0.76
N TRP A 83 8.65 -9.35 1.00
CA TRP A 83 8.32 -8.16 0.24
C TRP A 83 9.51 -7.72 -0.60
N GLU A 84 9.28 -7.54 -1.89
CA GLU A 84 10.24 -7.00 -2.84
C GLU A 84 9.94 -5.52 -3.11
N LYS A 85 10.98 -4.69 -3.23
CA LYS A 85 10.88 -3.29 -3.61
C LYS A 85 11.59 -3.07 -4.95
N SER A 86 10.86 -2.59 -5.94
CA SER A 86 11.37 -2.23 -7.26
C SER A 86 11.20 -0.73 -7.48
N ALA A 87 12.14 -0.11 -8.18
CA ALA A 87 12.10 1.31 -8.50
C ALA A 87 12.39 1.52 -9.99
N PHE A 88 11.56 2.33 -10.64
CA PHE A 88 11.65 2.65 -12.05
C PHE A 88 11.65 4.17 -12.22
N GLN A 89 12.46 4.67 -13.14
CA GLN A 89 12.57 6.09 -13.44
C GLN A 89 12.45 6.30 -14.94
N PHE A 90 11.58 7.23 -15.35
CA PHE A 90 11.36 7.54 -16.76
C PHE A 90 10.73 8.93 -16.93
N ASP A 91 10.96 9.56 -18.07
CA ASP A 91 10.34 10.83 -18.42
C ASP A 91 9.09 10.59 -19.28
N LEU A 92 7.96 11.19 -18.89
CA LEU A 92 6.69 11.13 -19.62
C LEU A 92 6.62 12.12 -20.80
N ILE A 93 7.42 13.18 -20.73
CA ILE A 93 7.47 14.25 -21.72
C ILE A 93 8.94 14.42 -22.12
N LYS A 94 9.22 14.42 -23.42
CA LYS A 94 10.53 14.74 -23.98
C LYS A 94 10.70 16.23 -24.19
#